data_AF-A0A350P9X5-F1
#
_entry.id   AF-A0A350P9X5-F1
#
_cell.length_a   1.000
_cell.length_b   1.000
_cell.length_c   1.000
_cell.angle_alpha   90.00
_cell.angle_beta   90.00
_cell.angle_gamma   90.00
#
_symmetry.space_group_name_H-M   'P 1'
#
loop_
_entity.id
_entity.type
_entity.pdbx_description
1 polymer ?
#
loop_
_entity_poly.entity_id
_entity_poly.type
_entity_poly.pdbx_seq_one_letter_code
_entity_poly.pdbx_strand_id
1 'polypeptide(L)' 'MTELPNRRPCITQDVAEGLVVTVSYHPETDEPCEVFLTGRGPKASDSPMAEALYELGVTASKLIQREFEDEQITRFNKTS' A
#
# COMPACT_ATOMS: atom_id res chain seq x y z
N MET A 1 -28.67 -13.02 9.68
CA MET A 1 -27.42 -12.39 10.13
C MET A 1 -26.39 -12.73 9.08
N THR A 2 -25.91 -11.76 8.30
CA THR A 2 -24.79 -11.97 7.38
C THR A 2 -23.57 -12.28 8.24
N GLU A 3 -23.05 -13.51 8.15
CA GLU A 3 -21.79 -13.87 8.80
C GLU A 3 -20.74 -12.85 8.35
N LEU A 4 -20.23 -12.07 9.29
CA LEU A 4 -19.15 -11.12 9.01
C LEU A 4 -18.00 -11.94 8.40
N PRO A 5 -17.51 -11.59 7.19
CA PRO A 5 -16.52 -12.40 6.53
C PRO A 5 -15.34 -12.62 7.47
N ASN A 6 -14.99 -13.90 7.62
CA ASN A 6 -13.85 -14.36 8.39
C ASN A 6 -12.64 -13.48 8.02
N ARG A 7 -11.76 -13.18 9.00
CA ARG A 7 -10.58 -12.31 8.77
C ARG A 7 -9.94 -12.65 7.42
N ARG A 8 -9.74 -11.64 6.56
CA ARG A 8 -9.13 -11.82 5.23
C ARG A 8 -7.86 -12.67 5.37
N PRO A 9 -7.75 -13.81 4.66
CA PRO A 9 -6.54 -14.62 4.69
C PRO A 9 -5.35 -13.74 4.27
N CYS A 10 -4.25 -13.83 5.02
CA CYS A 10 -3.05 -13.06 4.72
C CYS A 10 -1.80 -13.93 4.83
N ILE A 11 -0.83 -13.66 3.95
CA ILE A 11 0.48 -14.29 3.93
C ILE A 11 1.50 -13.21 4.26
N THR A 12 2.39 -13.48 5.22
CA THR A 12 3.44 -12.56 5.63
C THR A 12 4.81 -13.18 5.40
N GLN A 13 5.73 -12.43 4.79
CA GLN A 13 7.12 -12.84 4.60
C GLN A 13 8.08 -11.74 5.05
N ASP A 14 9.14 -12.15 5.73
CA ASP A 14 10.31 -11.31 5.97
C ASP A 14 11.11 -11.17 4.67
N VAL A 15 11.23 -9.94 4.21
CA VAL A 15 12.16 -9.50 3.17
C VAL A 15 13.39 -8.90 3.89
N ALA A 16 14.57 -9.04 3.29
CA ALA A 16 15.82 -8.61 3.89
C ALA A 16 15.78 -7.19 4.50
N GLU A 17 16.73 -6.88 5.39
CA GLU A 17 16.83 -5.57 6.07
C GLU A 17 15.65 -5.24 7.00
N GLY A 18 14.99 -6.28 7.55
CA GLY A 18 13.91 -6.10 8.51
C GLY A 18 12.61 -5.59 7.88
N LEU A 19 12.46 -5.67 6.56
CA LEU A 19 11.22 -5.38 5.86
C LEU A 19 10.29 -6.60 5.92
N VAL A 20 9.02 -6.39 6.20
CA VAL A 20 8.01 -7.44 6.23
C VAL A 20 6.92 -7.09 5.23
N VAL A 21 6.63 -8.01 4.32
CA VAL A 21 5.58 -7.87 3.32
C VAL A 21 4.43 -8.78 3.70
N THR A 22 3.23 -8.22 3.80
CA THR A 22 1.99 -8.95 4.04
C THR A 22 1.05 -8.74 2.88
N VAL A 23 0.58 -9.81 2.24
CA VAL A 23 -0.46 -9.75 1.21
C VAL A 23 -1.75 -10.33 1.78
N SER A 24 -2.86 -9.62 1.59
CA SER A 24 -4.20 -10.06 1.99
C SER A 24 -5.01 -10.45 0.75
N TYR A 25 -5.82 -11.50 0.89
CA TYR A 25 -6.57 -12.10 -0.20
C TYR A 25 -8.09 -12.04 0.07
N HIS A 26 -8.88 -12.06 -1.01
CA HIS A 26 -10.32 -12.12 -0.93
C HIS A 26 -10.74 -13.49 -0.38
N PRO A 27 -11.60 -13.56 0.66
CA PRO A 27 -11.89 -14.83 1.34
C PRO A 27 -12.59 -15.87 0.46
N GLU A 28 -13.25 -15.46 -0.63
CA GLU A 28 -14.00 -16.36 -1.52
C GLU A 28 -13.32 -16.62 -2.85
N THR A 29 -12.57 -15.65 -3.38
CA THR A 29 -11.96 -15.74 -4.73
C THR A 29 -10.46 -15.99 -4.68
N ASP A 30 -9.85 -15.87 -3.49
CA ASP A 30 -8.40 -15.93 -3.29
C ASP A 30 -7.62 -14.89 -4.11
N GLU A 31 -8.30 -13.86 -4.60
CA GLU A 31 -7.66 -12.79 -5.36
C GLU A 31 -6.92 -11.83 -4.42
N PRO A 32 -5.71 -11.39 -4.78
CA PRO A 32 -4.95 -10.45 -3.95
C PRO A 32 -5.66 -9.10 -3.90
N CYS A 33 -5.93 -8.63 -2.68
CA CYS A 33 -6.71 -7.41 -2.43
C CYS A 33 -5.85 -6.26 -1.90
N GLU A 34 -4.84 -6.56 -1.10
CA GLU A 34 -4.11 -5.54 -0.34
C GLU A 34 -2.69 -6.00 -0.01
N VAL A 35 -1.73 -5.07 -0.05
CA VAL A 35 -0.34 -5.31 0.35
C VAL A 35 0.03 -4.33 1.45
N PHE A 36 0.52 -4.84 2.57
CA PHE A 36 1.07 -4.08 3.68
C PHE A 36 2.58 -4.29 3.78
N LEU A 37 3.32 -3.18 3.90
CA LEU A 37 4.76 -3.19 4.14
C LEU A 37 5.01 -2.67 5.55
N THR A 38 5.73 -3.43 6.37
CA THR A 38 6.08 -3.03 7.74
C THR A 38 7.56 -3.25 8.01
N GLY A 39 8.23 -2.28 8.62
CA GLY A 39 9.60 -2.46 9.10
C GLY A 39 9.62 -3.00 10.53
N ARG A 40 10.38 -4.06 10.82
CA ARG A 40 10.57 -4.63 12.17
C ARG A 40 12.06 -4.61 12.60
N GLY A 41 12.52 -3.43 13.06
CA GLY A 41 13.75 -3.21 13.87
C GLY A 41 15.08 -3.09 13.09
N PRO A 42 16.21 -2.69 13.74
CA PRO A 42 16.36 -1.87 14.94
C PRO A 42 16.39 -0.36 14.60
N LYS A 43 16.07 0.48 15.59
CA LYS A 43 15.98 1.94 15.46
C LYS A 43 17.26 2.59 14.89
N ALA A 44 17.17 3.08 13.67
CA ALA A 44 17.85 4.29 13.22
C ALA A 44 16.83 5.08 12.41
N SER A 45 16.13 6.00 13.09
CA SER A 45 15.43 7.10 12.44
C SER A 45 16.46 7.79 11.53
N ASP A 46 16.28 7.67 10.20
CA ASP A 46 17.13 8.18 9.10
C ASP A 46 17.80 7.10 8.23
N SER A 47 17.12 5.98 7.94
CA SER A 47 17.52 5.12 6.83
C SER A 47 16.71 5.44 5.56
N PRO A 48 17.31 5.43 4.36
CA PRO A 48 16.61 5.60 3.09
C PRO A 48 15.39 4.66 2.91
N MET A 49 15.37 3.53 3.62
CA MET A 49 14.24 2.60 3.63
C MET A 49 12.99 3.20 4.31
N ALA A 50 13.15 3.91 5.43
CA ALA A 50 12.03 4.52 6.13
C ALA A 50 11.40 5.65 5.30
N GLU A 51 12.22 6.46 4.63
CA GLU A 51 11.78 7.50 3.70
C GLU A 51 11.06 6.88 2.49
N ALA A 52 11.63 5.83 1.88
CA ALA A 52 11.01 5.14 0.76
C ALA A 52 9.66 4.51 1.12
N LEU A 53 9.52 3.94 2.32
CA LEU A 53 8.23 3.38 2.79
C LEU A 53 7.19 4.47 3.05
N TYR A 54 7.61 5.63 3.57
CA TYR A 54 6.72 6.78 3.76
C TYR A 54 6.23 7.33 2.41
N GLU A 55 7.13 7.61 1.46
CA GLU A 55 6.79 8.09 0.13
C GLU A 55 5.88 7.11 -0.61
N LEU A 56 6.17 5.80 -0.51
CA LEU A 56 5.30 4.76 -1.07
C LEU A 56 3.88 4.85 -0.51
N GLY A 57 3.72 5.02 0.81
CA GLY A 57 2.41 5.17 1.45
C GLY A 57 1.65 6.40 0.96
N VAL A 58 2.32 7.55 0.87
CA VAL A 58 1.73 8.80 0.38
C VAL A 58 1.32 8.66 -1.09
N THR A 59 2.21 8.17 -1.95
CA THR A 59 1.93 7.98 -3.39
C THR A 59 0.79 6.99 -3.61
N ALA A 60 0.80 5.85 -2.91
CA ALA A 60 -0.27 4.87 -3.02
C ALA A 60 -1.63 5.46 -2.58
N SER A 61 -1.66 6.21 -1.47
CA SER A 61 -2.86 6.90 -1.00
C SER A 61 -3.42 7.87 -2.05
N LYS A 62 -2.56 8.69 -2.66
CA LYS A 62 -2.95 9.64 -3.72
C LYS A 62 -3.45 8.92 -4.98
N LEU A 63 -2.84 7.80 -5.36
CA LEU A 63 -3.30 6.97 -6.50
C LEU A 63 -4.68 6.36 -6.24
N ILE A 64 -4.92 5.82 -5.04
CA ILE A 64 -6.21 5.25 -4.64
C ILE A 64 -7.32 6.29 -4.65
N GLN A 65 -7.02 7.50 -4.16
CA GLN A 65 -7.95 8.62 -4.15
C GLN A 65 -8.13 9.29 -5.51
N ARG A 66 -7.39 8.83 -6.55
CA ARG A 66 -7.35 9.44 -7.88
C ARG A 66 -6.98 10.92 -7.88
N GLU A 67 -6.27 11.40 -6.85
CA GLU A 67 -5.84 12.81 -6.75
C GLU A 67 -4.89 13.22 -7.88
N PHE A 68 -4.24 12.26 -8.53
CA PHE A 68 -3.43 12.50 -9.74
C PHE A 68 -4.25 12.70 -11.03
N GLU A 69 -5.54 12.33 -11.04
CA GLU A 69 -6.42 12.57 -12.19
C GLU A 69 -6.81 14.07 -12.26
N ASP A 70 -7.07 14.71 -11.13
CA ASP A 70 -7.44 16.14 -11.06
C ASP A 70 -6.31 17.09 -11.51
N GLU A 71 -5.05 16.75 -11.19
CA GLU A 71 -3.88 17.54 -11.64
C GLU A 71 -3.60 17.38 -13.15
N GLN A 72 -3.88 16.21 -13.73
CA GLN A 72 -3.67 15.96 -15.16
C GLN A 72 -4.81 16.52 -16.03
N ILE A 73 -6.06 16.50 -15.55
CA ILE A 73 -7.20 17.14 -16.24
C ILE A 73 -6.99 18.66 -16.37
N THR A 74 -6.36 19.30 -15.37
CA THR A 74 -6.07 20.74 -15.41
C THR A 74 -4.99 21.11 -16.43
N ARG A 75 -4.06 20.20 -16.76
CA ARG A 75 -3.04 20.42 -17.80
C ARG A 75 -3.56 20.21 -19.22
N PHE A 76 -4.53 19.32 -19.43
CA PHE A 76 -5.12 19.09 -20.75
C PHE A 76 -6.07 20.21 -21.20
N ASN A 77 -6.68 20.95 -20.28
CA ASN A 77 -7.63 22.03 -20.61
C ASN A 77 -7.00 23.41 -20.88
N LYS A 78 -5.66 23.51 -20.92
CA LYS A 78 -4.96 24.80 -21.16
C LYS A 78 -4.38 24.97 -22.57
N THR A 79 -4.70 24.06 -23.49
CA THR A 79 -4.26 24.08 -24.90
C THR A 79 -5.41 23.84 -25.87
N SER A 80 -6.51 24.58 -25.72
CA SER A 80 -7.53 24.74 -26.76
C SER A 80 -7.99 26.18 -26.83
#